data_AF-A0A2V9WVU2-F1
#
_entry.id   AF-A0A2V9WVU2-F1
#
_cell.length_a   1.000
_cell.length_b   1.000
_cell.length_c   1.000
_cell.angle_alpha   90.00
_cell.angle_beta   90.00
_cell.angle_gamma   90.00
#
_symmetry.space_group_name_H-M   'P 1'
#
loop_
_entity.id
_entity.type
_entity.pdbx_description
1 polymer ?
#
loop_
_entity_poly.entity_id
_entity_poly.type
_entity_poly.pdbx_seq_one_letter_code
_entity_poly.pdbx_strand_id
1 'polypeptide(L)' 'MKIETIAVHAGAEVDSSTGAVAPPIHLSTTYEHGPASEEIHGYSYIR' A
#
# COMPACT_ATOMS: atom_id res chain seq x y z
N MET A 1 14.12 -8.33 18.84
CA MET A 1 12.73 -8.80 18.66
C MET A 1 12.76 -10.27 18.27
N LYS A 2 11.74 -11.05 18.61
CA LYS A 2 11.68 -12.47 18.25
C LYS A 2 11.16 -12.63 16.81
N ILE A 3 11.41 -13.79 16.19
CA ILE A 3 11.03 -14.03 14.79
C ILE A 3 9.50 -13.95 14.59
N GLU A 4 8.72 -14.42 15.56
CA GLU A 4 7.25 -14.39 15.50
C GLU A 4 6.74 -12.94 15.48
N THR A 5 7.39 -12.06 16.24
CA THR A 5 7.05 -10.63 16.26
C THR A 5 7.36 -9.96 14.93
N ILE A 6 8.51 -10.28 14.33
CA ILE A 6 8.91 -9.72 13.03
C ILE A 6 7.94 -10.19 11.94
N ALA A 7 7.59 -11.47 11.92
CA ALA A 7 6.68 -12.04 10.92
C ALA A 7 5.27 -11.42 10.95
N VAL A 8 4.82 -10.91 12.11
CA VAL A 8 3.50 -10.27 12.25
C VAL A 8 3.54 -8.79 11.89
N HIS A 9 4.60 -8.06 12.24
CA HIS A 9 4.58 -6.59 12.18
C HIS A 9 5.43 -5.98 11.06
N ALA A 10 6.46 -6.67 10.57
CA ALA A 10 7.38 -6.07 9.61
C ALA A 10 6.75 -5.92 8.21
N GLY A 11 6.86 -4.74 7.62
CA GLY A 11 6.46 -4.47 6.23
C GLY A 11 4.97 -4.28 6.01
N ALA A 12 4.15 -4.33 7.06
CA ALA A 12 2.70 -4.13 7.01
C ALA A 12 2.26 -3.19 8.15
N GLU A 13 2.77 -1.96 8.13
CA GLU A 13 2.35 -0.92 9.07
C GLU A 13 0.85 -0.62 8.89
N VAL A 14 0.21 -0.16 9.97
CA VAL A 14 -1.21 0.21 9.95
C VAL A 14 -1.43 1.30 8.91
N ASP A 15 -2.44 1.12 8.05
CA ASP A 15 -2.77 2.13 7.05
C ASP A 15 -3.14 3.45 7.73
N SER A 16 -2.37 4.49 7.45
CA SER A 16 -2.55 5.81 8.06
C SER A 16 -3.88 6.48 7.70
N SER A 17 -4.51 6.10 6.58
CA SER A 17 -5.74 6.74 6.10
C SER A 17 -7.02 6.15 6.72
N THR A 18 -7.05 4.84 6.95
CA THR A 18 -8.24 4.11 7.43
C THR A 18 -8.06 3.43 8.78
N GLY A 19 -6.81 3.24 9.25
CA GLY A 19 -6.50 2.44 10.42
C GLY A 19 -6.56 0.93 10.16
N ALA A 20 -6.57 0.48 8.90
CA ALA A 20 -6.55 -0.94 8.57
C ALA A 20 -5.26 -1.60 9.11
N VAL A 21 -5.43 -2.63 9.94
CA VAL A 21 -4.33 -3.37 10.58
C VAL A 21 -3.70 -4.43 9.67
N ALA A 22 -4.36 -4.74 8.55
CA ALA A 22 -3.87 -5.65 7.52
C ALA A 22 -3.83 -4.89 6.18
N PRO A 23 -2.83 -5.15 5.31
CA PRO A 23 -2.76 -4.51 4.00
C PRO A 23 -4.02 -4.77 3.17
N PRO A 24 -4.65 -3.73 2.59
CA PRO A 24 -5.77 -3.90 1.68
C PRO A 24 -5.38 -4.66 0.42
N ILE A 25 -6.35 -5.37 -0.18
CA ILE A 25 -6.17 -5.98 -1.50
C ILE A 25 -6.62 -4.97 -2.56
N HIS A 26 -5.68 -4.37 -3.28
CA HIS A 26 -5.97 -3.42 -4.36
C HIS A 26 -6.36 -4.14 -5.65
N LEU A 27 -7.66 -4.41 -5.83
CA LEU A 27 -8.23 -5.04 -7.03
C LEU A 27 -8.45 -4.06 -8.20
N SER A 28 -7.50 -3.15 -8.40
CA SER A 28 -7.49 -2.15 -9.46
C SER A 28 -6.39 -2.50 -10.47
N THR A 29 -6.58 -2.15 -11.73
CA THR A 29 -5.55 -2.39 -12.77
C THR A 29 -4.65 -1.18 -13.01
N THR A 30 -5.12 0.02 -12.64
CA THR A 30 -4.44 1.31 -12.84
C THR A 30 -4.75 2.23 -11.66
N TYR A 31 -4.02 3.35 -11.57
CA TYR A 31 -4.18 4.36 -10.52
C TYR A 31 -4.56 5.71 -11.10
N GLU A 32 -4.91 6.67 -10.24
CA GLU A 32 -5.19 8.05 -10.66
C GLU A 32 -3.92 8.73 -11.18
N HIS A 33 -4.04 9.42 -12.32
CA HIS A 33 -2.97 10.16 -12.94
C HIS A 33 -3.28 11.64 -13.02
N GLY A 34 -2.24 12.46 -12.88
CA GLY A 34 -2.37 13.90 -13.12
C GLY A 34 -2.59 14.25 -14.59
N PRO A 35 -2.86 15.52 -14.90
CA PRO A 35 -3.16 15.99 -16.26
C PRO A 35 -2.06 15.68 -17.29
N ALA A 36 -0.81 15.51 -16.85
CA ALA A 36 0.33 15.15 -17.69
C ALA A 36 0.85 13.74 -17.40
N SER A 37 -0.02 12.83 -16.93
CA SER A 37 0.32 11.45 -16.56
C SER A 37 1.23 11.33 -15.33
N GLU A 38 1.19 12.29 -14.41
CA GLU A 38 1.94 12.24 -13.16
C GLU A 38 1.43 11.15 -12.21
N GLU A 39 2.35 10.63 -11.40
CA GLU A 39 2.06 9.62 -10.37
C GLU A 39 1.62 10.31 -9.07
N ILE A 40 0.30 10.38 -8.83
CA ILE A 40 -0.26 11.16 -7.70
C ILE A 40 -0.03 10.45 -6.35
N HIS A 41 -0.05 9.11 -6.34
CA HIS A 41 -0.03 8.31 -5.11
C HIS A 41 1.18 7.37 -5.00
N GLY A 42 2.23 7.58 -5.80
CA GLY A 42 3.38 6.66 -5.81
C GLY A 42 3.15 5.36 -6.61
N TYR A 43 2.08 5.31 -7.42
CA TYR A 43 1.79 4.17 -8.30
C TYR A 43 1.22 4.62 -9.66
N SER A 44 1.75 4.05 -10.74
CA SER A 44 1.24 4.28 -12.11
C SER A 44 0.41 3.11 -12.63
N TYR A 45 0.89 1.88 -12.45
CA TYR A 45 0.24 0.66 -12.96
C TYR A 45 0.55 -0.51 -12.02
N ILE A 46 -0.28 -1.54 -12.01
CA ILE A 46 -0.16 -2.67 -11.05
C ILE A 46 1.06 -3.58 -11.27
N ARG A 47 1.78 -3.44 -12.40
CA ARG A 47 2.85 -4.36 -12.83
C ARG A 47 4.23 -3.76 -12.68
#